data_AF-A0A9R1EML8-F1
#
_entry.id   AF-A0A9R1EML8-F1
#
_cell.length_a   1.000
_cell.length_b   1.000
_cell.length_c   1.000
_cell.angle_alpha   90.00
_cell.angle_beta   90.00
_cell.angle_gamma   90.00
#
_symmetry.space_group_name_H-M   'P 1'
#
loop_
_entity.id
_entity.type
_entity.pdbx_description
1 polymer ?
#
loop_
_entity_poly.entity_id
_entity_poly.type
_entity_poly.pdbx_seq_one_letter_code
_entity_poly.pdbx_strand_id
1 'polypeptide(L)'
;MDTLRSLETLEIVCCGDLKEIFPLDPKRQEKQEIINFPRLRMIHLYELPMLQRICGRKMSAPNLETVKIRGCWSLTQLPAVRCNSAMRPKVDCEKDWWDNLEWVHWRDCHWSRVETKHDPSLYEPSHSRYYKKANLPRGTVLG
;
A
#
# COMPACT_ATOMS: atom_id res chain seq x y z
N MET A 1 5.18 -18.26 7.70
CA MET A 1 4.88 -18.00 6.28
C MET A 1 6.17 -17.79 5.52
N ASP A 2 6.46 -18.69 4.58
CA ASP A 2 7.54 -18.53 3.62
C ASP A 2 7.21 -17.35 2.70
N THR A 3 8.16 -16.42 2.57
CA THR A 3 8.04 -15.23 1.72
C THR A 3 7.62 -15.63 0.30
N LEU A 4 6.57 -15.00 -0.26
CA LEU A 4 6.14 -15.18 -1.65
C LEU A 4 7.13 -14.50 -2.60
N ARG A 5 8.34 -15.05 -2.70
CA ARG A 5 9.47 -14.46 -3.46
C ARG A 5 9.21 -14.36 -4.96
N SER A 6 8.24 -15.14 -5.45
CA SER A 6 7.84 -15.19 -6.85
C SER A 6 6.53 -14.46 -7.14
N LEU A 7 5.93 -13.76 -6.17
CA LEU A 7 4.71 -13.01 -6.40
C LEU A 7 5.01 -11.79 -7.27
N GLU A 8 4.37 -11.72 -8.44
CA GLU A 8 4.54 -10.62 -9.40
C GLU A 8 3.34 -9.66 -9.43
N THR A 9 2.13 -10.20 -9.23
CA THR A 9 0.88 -9.45 -9.24
C THR A 9 0.08 -9.79 -7.99
N LEU A 10 -0.37 -8.75 -7.29
CA LEU A 10 -1.33 -8.85 -6.20
C LEU A 10 -2.63 -8.20 -6.64
N GLU A 11 -3.69 -8.98 -6.77
CA GLU A 11 -5.02 -8.49 -7.15
C GLU A 11 -6.09 -9.00 -6.20
N ILE A 12 -6.83 -8.08 -5.58
CA ILE A 12 -7.96 -8.40 -4.70
C ILE A 12 -9.07 -7.38 -4.94
N VAL A 13 -10.28 -7.89 -5.13
CA VAL A 13 -11.44 -7.12 -5.59
C VAL A 13 -12.66 -7.50 -4.74
N CYS A 14 -13.43 -6.50 -4.30
CA CYS A 14 -14.73 -6.65 -3.65
C CYS A 14 -14.75 -7.54 -2.39
N CYS A 15 -13.76 -7.42 -1.52
CA CYS A 15 -13.72 -8.11 -0.23
C CYS A 15 -13.97 -7.13 0.93
N GLY A 16 -15.23 -7.04 1.37
CA GLY A 16 -15.68 -6.08 2.39
C GLY A 16 -15.01 -6.22 3.75
N ASP A 17 -14.78 -7.46 4.20
CA ASP A 17 -14.31 -7.77 5.56
C ASP A 17 -12.79 -8.01 5.65
N LEU A 18 -12.07 -7.94 4.51
CA LEU A 18 -10.64 -8.24 4.48
C LEU A 18 -9.85 -7.13 5.17
N LYS A 19 -9.19 -7.46 6.29
CA LYS A 19 -8.41 -6.49 7.09
C LYS A 19 -6.92 -6.49 6.79
N GLU A 20 -6.36 -7.66 6.48
CA GLU A 20 -4.94 -7.84 6.16
C GLU A 20 -4.77 -8.93 5.09
N ILE A 21 -3.95 -8.68 4.07
CA ILE A 21 -3.75 -9.61 2.95
C ILE A 21 -2.77 -10.73 3.34
N PHE A 22 -1.63 -10.33 3.91
CA PHE A 22 -0.60 -11.24 4.39
C PHE A 22 -0.44 -11.09 5.89
N PRO A 23 -1.24 -11.82 6.69
CA PRO A 23 -1.16 -11.74 8.15
C PRO A 23 0.19 -12.26 8.63
N LEU A 24 0.85 -11.47 9.49
CA LEU A 24 2.09 -11.85 10.15
C LEU A 24 1.83 -12.40 11.55
N ASP A 25 2.66 -13.36 11.96
CA ASP A 25 2.69 -13.82 13.34
C ASP A 25 2.95 -12.63 14.30
N PRO A 26 2.25 -12.55 15.46
CA PRO A 26 2.38 -11.43 16.39
C PRO A 26 3.84 -11.15 16.82
N LYS A 27 4.61 -12.22 17.05
CA LYS A 27 6.05 -12.13 17.39
C LYS A 27 6.89 -11.43 16.31
N ARG A 28 6.50 -11.57 15.04
CA ARG A 28 7.18 -10.93 13.89
C ARG A 28 6.72 -9.49 13.72
N GLN A 29 5.45 -9.19 14.04
CA GLN A 29 4.92 -7.83 14.08
C GLN A 29 5.56 -6.99 15.19
N GLU A 30 5.75 -7.54 16.39
CA GLU A 30 6.46 -6.90 17.50
C GLU A 30 7.91 -6.56 17.15
N LYS A 31 8.59 -7.49 16.48
CA LYS A 31 9.95 -7.30 15.96
C LYS A 31 10.04 -6.36 14.77
N GLN A 32 8.90 -5.86 14.27
CA GLN A 32 8.80 -5.02 13.08
C GLN A 32 9.60 -5.58 11.90
N GLU A 33 9.48 -6.90 11.68
CA GLU A 33 10.22 -7.57 10.63
C GLU A 33 9.81 -7.03 9.24
N ILE A 34 10.79 -6.78 8.39
CA ILE A 34 10.56 -6.28 7.03
C ILE A 34 10.29 -7.47 6.11
N ILE A 35 9.14 -7.45 5.45
CA ILE A 35 8.77 -8.49 4.48
C ILE A 35 9.04 -7.99 3.08
N ASN A 36 9.92 -8.71 2.38
CA ASN A 36 10.35 -8.35 1.05
C ASN A 36 9.58 -9.13 -0.02
N PHE A 37 9.05 -8.41 -1.00
CA PHE A 37 8.43 -8.93 -2.21
C PHE A 37 9.28 -8.51 -3.42
N PRO A 38 10.39 -9.22 -3.68
CA PRO A 38 11.40 -8.77 -4.63
C PRO A 38 10.91 -8.80 -6.08
N ARG A 39 9.88 -9.57 -6.42
CA ARG A 39 9.35 -9.68 -7.79
C ARG A 39 8.00 -9.01 -7.99
N LEU A 40 7.43 -8.38 -6.96
CA LEU A 40 6.12 -7.76 -7.05
C LEU A 40 6.20 -6.49 -7.91
N ARG A 41 5.47 -6.49 -9.03
CA ARG A 41 5.45 -5.42 -10.04
C ARG A 41 4.12 -4.68 -10.04
N MET A 42 3.02 -5.37 -9.71
CA MET A 42 1.68 -4.79 -9.76
C MET A 42 0.87 -5.08 -8.50
N ILE A 43 0.21 -4.04 -7.97
CA ILE A 43 -0.80 -4.14 -6.91
C ILE A 43 -2.10 -3.56 -7.46
N HIS A 44 -3.19 -4.33 -7.39
CA HIS A 44 -4.55 -3.92 -7.72
C HIS A 44 -5.49 -4.26 -6.57
N LEU A 45 -6.03 -3.24 -5.91
CA LEU A 45 -6.92 -3.36 -4.77
C LEU A 45 -8.17 -2.54 -5.05
N TYR A 46 -9.33 -3.20 -5.05
CA TYR A 46 -10.59 -2.57 -5.42
C TYR A 46 -11.71 -2.94 -4.44
N GLU A 47 -12.42 -1.95 -3.92
CA GLU A 47 -13.57 -2.13 -3.00
C GLU A 47 -13.23 -3.03 -1.79
N LEU A 48 -12.20 -2.61 -1.04
CA LEU A 48 -11.75 -3.26 0.19
C LEU A 48 -11.84 -2.26 1.36
N PRO A 49 -13.06 -1.86 1.77
CA PRO A 49 -13.26 -0.76 2.70
C PRO A 49 -12.63 -0.98 4.08
N MET A 50 -12.53 -2.24 4.54
CA MET A 50 -11.91 -2.60 5.83
C MET A 50 -10.43 -2.95 5.75
N LEU A 51 -9.81 -2.92 4.57
CA LEU A 51 -8.40 -3.28 4.41
C LEU A 51 -7.52 -2.24 5.08
N GLN A 52 -6.80 -2.64 6.13
CA GLN A 52 -5.91 -1.76 6.88
C GLN A 52 -4.46 -1.89 6.44
N ARG A 53 -4.03 -3.11 6.10
CA ARG A 53 -2.62 -3.43 5.82
C ARG A 53 -2.49 -4.45 4.71
N ILE A 54 -1.46 -4.29 3.86
CA ILE A 54 -1.10 -5.32 2.89
C ILE A 54 -0.31 -6.44 3.60
N CYS A 55 0.74 -6.11 4.34
CA CYS A 55 1.61 -7.09 4.98
C CYS A 55 2.37 -6.48 6.17
N GLY A 56 2.04 -6.88 7.40
CA GLY A 56 2.78 -6.44 8.59
C GLY A 56 2.86 -4.92 8.73
N ARG A 57 3.85 -4.43 9.49
CA ARG A 57 4.12 -2.98 9.62
C ARG A 57 5.11 -2.45 8.58
N LYS A 58 5.94 -3.31 8.00
CA LYS A 58 7.02 -2.93 7.09
C LYS A 58 7.09 -3.94 5.94
N MET A 59 6.70 -3.49 4.76
CA MET A 59 6.74 -4.27 3.51
C MET A 59 7.65 -3.53 2.52
N SER A 60 8.51 -4.26 1.81
CA SER A 60 9.35 -3.71 0.73
C SER A 60 9.03 -4.38 -0.60
N ALA A 61 8.80 -3.59 -1.64
CA ALA A 61 8.54 -4.01 -3.00
C ALA A 61 9.44 -3.20 -3.96
N PRO A 62 10.74 -3.55 -4.06
CA PRO A 62 11.73 -2.71 -4.75
C PRO A 62 11.52 -2.60 -6.26
N ASN A 63 10.79 -3.55 -6.89
CA ASN A 63 10.52 -3.61 -8.32
C ASN A 63 9.06 -3.29 -8.66
N LEU A 64 8.36 -2.59 -7.77
CA LEU A 64 6.97 -2.19 -7.98
C LEU A 64 6.88 -1.17 -9.11
N GLU A 65 5.99 -1.40 -10.07
CA GLU A 65 5.82 -0.56 -11.26
C GLU A 65 4.45 0.12 -11.28
N THR A 66 3.40 -0.56 -10.82
CA THR A 66 2.02 -0.05 -10.87
C THR A 66 1.25 -0.42 -9.60
N VAL A 67 0.53 0.57 -9.08
CA VAL A 67 -0.40 0.43 -7.97
C VAL A 67 -1.73 1.01 -8.41
N LYS A 68 -2.81 0.24 -8.26
CA LYS A 68 -4.18 0.69 -8.50
C LYS A 68 -4.98 0.43 -7.25
N ILE A 69 -5.45 1.47 -6.59
CA ILE A 69 -6.19 1.38 -5.34
C ILE A 69 -7.46 2.20 -5.49
N ARG A 70 -8.62 1.56 -5.29
CA ARG A 70 -9.92 2.22 -5.28
C ARG A 70 -10.83 1.63 -4.21
N GLY A 71 -11.58 2.47 -3.50
CA GLY A 71 -12.52 2.01 -2.46
C GLY A 71 -11.85 1.41 -1.21
N CYS A 72 -10.53 1.57 -1.04
CA CYS A 72 -9.75 0.99 0.06
C CYS A 72 -9.46 2.02 1.17
N TRP A 73 -10.51 2.65 1.71
CA TRP A 73 -10.39 3.84 2.56
C TRP A 73 -9.67 3.64 3.90
N SER A 74 -9.61 2.40 4.42
CA SER A 74 -8.93 2.09 5.69
C SER A 74 -7.43 1.79 5.51
N LEU A 75 -6.93 1.72 4.28
CA LEU A 75 -5.55 1.36 4.00
C LEU A 75 -4.67 2.59 4.22
N THR A 76 -3.81 2.56 5.23
CA THR A 76 -3.01 3.73 5.60
C THR A 76 -1.56 3.68 5.12
N GLN A 77 -1.11 2.55 4.56
CA GLN A 77 0.30 2.33 4.25
C GLN A 77 0.51 1.66 2.88
N LEU A 78 1.52 2.16 2.16
CA LEU A 78 2.05 1.57 0.93
C LEU A 78 3.42 0.94 1.19
N PRO A 79 3.87 -0.04 0.37
CA PRO A 79 5.18 -0.66 0.54
C PRO A 79 6.34 0.33 0.36
N ALA A 80 7.52 0.00 0.89
CA ALA A 80 8.75 0.72 0.56
C ALA A 80 9.16 0.38 -0.87
N VAL A 81 9.56 1.38 -1.64
CA VAL A 81 10.04 1.20 -3.02
C VAL A 81 11.45 1.74 -3.15
N ARG A 82 12.15 1.30 -4.19
CA ARG A 82 13.56 1.67 -4.42
C ARG A 82 13.68 3.16 -4.74
N CYS A 83 14.56 3.89 -4.05
CA CYS A 83 14.66 5.35 -4.20
C CYS A 83 15.49 5.82 -5.40
N ASN A 84 16.25 4.91 -6.03
CA ASN A 84 17.09 5.19 -7.20
C ASN A 84 16.60 4.45 -8.45
N SER A 85 15.28 4.25 -8.58
CA SER A 85 14.69 3.73 -9.81
C SER A 85 14.45 4.88 -10.77
N ALA A 86 14.93 4.77 -12.01
CA ALA A 86 14.60 5.69 -13.10
C ALA A 86 13.10 5.73 -13.40
N MET A 87 12.34 4.72 -12.93
CA MET A 87 10.89 4.63 -13.03
C MET A 87 10.27 4.57 -11.64
N ARG A 88 9.50 5.59 -11.29
CA ARG A 88 8.67 5.59 -10.09
C ARG A 88 7.41 4.75 -10.33
N PRO A 89 6.88 4.03 -9.33
CA PRO A 89 5.65 3.30 -9.50
C PRO A 89 4.49 4.27 -9.74
N LYS A 90 3.69 4.00 -10.77
CA LYS A 90 2.48 4.77 -11.06
C LYS A 90 1.38 4.33 -10.11
N VAL A 91 0.76 5.27 -9.41
CA VAL A 91 -0.30 4.99 -8.42
C VAL A 91 -1.62 5.58 -8.88
N ASP A 92 -2.50 4.78 -9.47
CA ASP A 92 -3.89 5.18 -9.72
C ASP A 92 -4.70 5.04 -8.44
N CYS A 93 -5.10 6.17 -7.85
CA CYS A 93 -5.79 6.19 -6.57
C CYS A 93 -6.76 7.37 -6.40
N GLU A 94 -7.62 7.30 -5.37
CA GLU A 94 -8.36 8.47 -4.92
C GLU A 94 -7.46 9.51 -4.25
N LYS A 95 -7.72 10.79 -4.55
CA LYS A 95 -6.97 11.90 -3.96
C LYS A 95 -7.10 11.95 -2.44
N ASP A 96 -8.34 11.88 -1.93
CA ASP A 96 -8.60 11.93 -0.50
C ASP A 96 -7.90 10.78 0.24
N TRP A 97 -7.86 9.58 -0.36
CA TRP A 97 -7.12 8.47 0.21
C TRP A 97 -5.60 8.75 0.24
N TRP A 98 -5.05 9.21 -0.89
CA TRP A 98 -3.62 9.54 -1.00
C TRP A 98 -3.17 10.59 0.02
N ASP A 99 -3.97 11.64 0.20
CA ASP A 99 -3.69 12.73 1.13
C ASP A 99 -3.77 12.29 2.61
N ASN A 100 -4.48 11.19 2.92
CA ASN A 100 -4.61 10.63 4.26
C ASN A 100 -3.64 9.48 4.57
N LEU A 101 -2.72 9.14 3.65
CA LEU A 101 -1.73 8.09 3.88
C LEU A 101 -0.77 8.47 5.03
N GLU A 102 -0.46 7.51 5.88
CA GLU A 102 0.51 7.68 6.97
C GLU A 102 1.93 7.42 6.46
N TRP A 103 2.67 8.51 6.22
CA TRP A 103 4.07 8.45 5.81
C TRP A 103 4.97 8.52 7.04
N VAL A 104 5.45 7.37 7.51
CA VAL A 104 6.35 7.33 8.66
C VAL A 104 7.72 7.87 8.23
N HIS A 105 8.09 9.07 8.69
CA HIS A 105 9.42 9.66 8.49
C HIS A 105 10.50 8.76 9.10
N TRP A 106 11.06 7.86 8.30
CA TRP A 106 12.28 7.15 8.69
C TRP A 106 13.46 8.09 8.46
N ARG A 107 13.94 8.72 9.54
CA ARG A 107 14.98 9.76 9.45
C ARG A 107 16.36 9.26 9.04
N ASP A 108 16.61 7.96 9.05
CA ASP A 108 17.93 7.40 8.75
C ASP A 108 17.90 6.50 7.51
N CYS A 109 18.31 7.07 6.38
CA CYS A 109 18.66 6.34 5.15
C CYS A 109 19.97 5.57 5.33
N HIS A 110 20.03 4.67 6.31
CA HIS A 110 21.23 3.89 6.57
C HIS A 110 20.93 2.45 6.95
N TRP A 111 19.93 1.80 6.35
CA TRP A 111 19.74 0.38 6.63
C TRP A 111 19.04 -0.42 5.52
N SER A 112 19.75 -0.57 4.40
CA SER A 112 19.82 -1.80 3.59
C SER A 112 20.73 -1.52 2.40
N ARG A 113 21.51 -2.51 1.96
CA ARG A 113 22.31 -2.47 0.72
C ARG A 113 21.45 -2.20 -0.54
N VAL A 114 20.13 -2.20 -0.39
CA VAL A 114 19.14 -1.77 -1.38
C VAL A 114 18.39 -0.57 -0.79
N GLU A 115 18.58 0.60 -1.38
CA GLU A 115 18.00 1.86 -0.89
C GLU A 115 16.48 1.89 -1.17
N THR A 116 15.65 1.44 -0.23
CA THR A 116 14.19 1.58 -0.30
C THR A 116 13.69 2.58 0.74
N LYS A 117 12.84 3.54 0.36
CA LYS A 117 12.24 4.51 1.30
C LYS A 117 10.71 4.47 1.23
N HIS A 118 10.07 4.93 2.31
CA HIS A 118 8.63 5.22 2.34
C HIS A 118 8.46 6.73 2.28
N ASP A 119 8.34 7.27 1.07
CA ASP A 119 8.14 8.70 0.84
C ASP A 119 7.19 8.91 -0.35
N PRO A 120 6.22 9.85 -0.27
CA PRO A 120 5.30 10.11 -1.38
C PRO A 120 6.02 10.49 -2.68
N SER A 121 7.19 11.14 -2.60
CA SER A 121 7.98 11.54 -3.77
C SER A 121 8.54 10.38 -4.59
N LEU A 122 8.55 9.17 -4.01
CA LEU A 122 8.97 7.97 -4.72
C LEU A 122 7.90 7.37 -5.62
N TYR A 123 6.69 7.90 -5.54
CA TYR A 123 5.54 7.45 -6.32
C TYR A 123 5.10 8.53 -7.31
N GLU A 124 4.49 8.10 -8.40
CA GLU A 124 3.82 8.97 -9.36
C GLU A 124 2.31 8.76 -9.23
N PRO A 125 1.63 9.46 -8.29
CA PRO A 125 0.20 9.34 -8.16
C PRO A 125 -0.51 9.95 -9.37
N SER A 126 -1.43 9.18 -9.92
CA SER A 126 -2.41 9.62 -10.90
C SER A 126 -3.78 9.58 -10.26
N HIS A 127 -4.43 10.73 -10.19
CA HIS A 127 -5.79 10.82 -9.68
C HIS A 127 -6.74 10.93 -10.87
N SER A 128 -7.68 9.99 -10.98
CA SER A 128 -8.75 10.11 -11.96
C SER A 128 -9.53 11.41 -11.75
N ARG A 129 -9.66 12.20 -12.81
CA ARG A 129 -10.47 13.43 -12.85
C ARG A 129 -11.96 13.16 -12.57
N TYR A 130 -12.38 11.90 -12.65
CA TYR A 130 -13.76 11.46 -12.41
C TYR A 130 -14.10 11.23 -10.94
N TYR A 131 -13.23 11.60 -10.00
CA TYR A 131 -13.65 11.77 -8.61
C TYR A 131 -14.62 12.96 -8.53
N LYS A 132 -15.88 12.73 -8.89
CA LYS A 132 -16.97 13.51 -8.35
C LYS A 132 -16.96 13.21 -6.86
N LYS A 133 -16.56 14.20 -6.07
CA LYS A 133 -16.81 14.24 -4.63
C LYS A 133 -18.31 14.03 -4.46
N ALA A 134 -18.72 12.78 -4.27
CA ALA A 134 -20.02 12.50 -3.73
C ALA A 134 -19.91 13.01 -2.30
N ASN A 135 -20.32 14.26 -2.07
CA ASN A 135 -20.74 14.74 -0.76
C ASN A 135 -21.99 13.94 -0.34
N LEU A 136 -21.88 12.61 -0.27
CA LEU A 136 -22.78 11.82 0.51
C LEU A 136 -22.22 11.95 1.93
N PRO A 137 -22.87 12.72 2.83
CA PRO A 137 -22.61 12.48 4.23
C PRO A 137 -22.75 10.98 4.44
N ARG A 138 -21.76 10.36 5.10
CA ARG A 138 -21.93 9.04 5.71
C ARG A 138 -23.01 9.21 6.78
N GLY A 139 -24.26 9.27 6.33
CA GLY A 139 -25.43 9.27 7.18
C GLY A 139 -25.57 7.86 7.70
N THR A 140 -25.29 7.68 8.98
CA THR A 140 -25.80 6.55 9.73
C THR A 140 -27.33 6.70 9.72
N VAL A 141 -28.04 5.88 8.95
CA VAL A 141 -29.48 5.69 9.19
C VAL A 141 -29.58 4.80 10.41
N LEU A 142 -29.67 5.43 11.58
CA LEU A 142 -30.27 4.79 12.74
C LEU A 142 -31.78 4.90 12.55
N GLY A 143 -32.43 3.77 12.29
CA GLY A 143 -33.88 3.59 12.30
C GLY A 143 -34.20 2.36 13.13
#